data_AF-A0A8H7JD11-F1
#
_entry.id   AF-A0A8H7JD11-F1
#
_cell.length_a   1.000
_cell.length_b   1.000
_cell.length_c   1.000
_cell.angle_alpha   90.00
_cell.angle_beta   90.00
_cell.angle_gamma   90.00
#
_symmetry.space_group_name_H-M   'P 1'
#
loop_
_entity.id
_entity.type
_entity.pdbx_description
1 polymer ?
#
loop_
_entity_poly.entity_id
_entity_poly.type
_entity_poly.pdbx_seq_one_letter_code
_entity_poly.pdbx_strand_id
1 'polypeptide(L)'
;MAIPLSPTTATALPSNLRNNIYSSLLSSGGIRNIETTLTQLLQTTGFQASLRAYITDLFRTGQATTANEAYALAMERVRECVVEEGEDKEKERKKKKVNGGVNGGGEDEGSGSGSGSEVVELRLPREIVVEGTKCVRRELEKVVQIDVE
;
A
#
# COMPACT_ATOMS: atom_id res chain seq x y z
N MET A 1 11.06 23.14 -16.58
CA MET A 1 10.96 22.67 -17.98
C MET A 1 10.18 21.37 -17.95
N ALA A 2 9.02 21.33 -18.62
CA ALA A 2 8.15 20.15 -18.63
C ALA A 2 8.54 19.22 -19.79
N ILE A 3 8.44 17.91 -19.56
CA ILE A 3 8.75 16.88 -20.56
C ILE A 3 7.46 16.51 -21.29
N PRO A 4 7.38 16.65 -22.63
CA PRO A 4 6.20 16.25 -23.40
C PRO A 4 6.07 14.72 -23.47
N LEU A 5 4.87 14.19 -23.22
CA LEU A 5 4.53 12.77 -23.38
C LEU A 5 3.40 12.59 -24.39
N SER A 6 3.57 11.61 -25.28
CA SER A 6 2.51 11.06 -26.14
C SER A 6 1.84 9.86 -25.44
N PRO A 7 0.52 9.64 -25.59
CA PRO A 7 -0.19 8.54 -24.94
C PRO A 7 0.36 7.14 -25.27
N THR A 8 1.00 6.97 -26.43
CA THR A 8 1.56 5.68 -26.89
C THR A 8 2.85 5.28 -26.16
N THR A 9 3.58 6.23 -25.55
CA THR A 9 4.82 5.95 -24.80
C THR A 9 4.58 5.66 -23.31
N ALA A 10 3.33 5.73 -22.84
CA ALA A 10 2.95 5.49 -21.46
C ALA A 10 3.07 4.01 -21.03
N THR A 11 2.97 3.06 -21.98
CA THR A 11 2.97 1.62 -21.67
C THR A 11 4.39 1.05 -21.43
N ALA A 12 5.41 1.70 -22.00
CA ALA A 12 6.82 1.37 -21.77
C ALA A 12 7.67 2.63 -21.99
N LEU A 13 7.86 3.41 -20.92
CA LEU A 13 8.69 4.62 -20.97
C LEU A 13 10.12 4.25 -21.43
N PRO A 14 10.63 4.82 -22.55
CA PRO A 14 12.02 4.62 -22.97
C PRO A 14 12.99 4.98 -21.83
N SER A 15 14.13 4.29 -21.73
CA SER A 15 15.14 4.50 -20.68
C SER A 15 15.54 5.97 -20.54
N ASN A 16 15.77 6.65 -21.66
CA ASN A 16 16.10 8.08 -21.70
C ASN A 16 14.99 8.97 -21.10
N LEU A 17 13.73 8.63 -21.37
CA LEU A 17 12.58 9.38 -20.86
C LEU A 17 12.41 9.19 -19.35
N ARG A 18 12.63 7.97 -18.84
CA ARG A 18 12.67 7.69 -17.40
C ARG A 18 13.78 8.49 -16.71
N ASN A 19 14.98 8.50 -17.28
CA ASN A 19 16.12 9.25 -16.73
C ASN A 19 15.85 10.76 -16.69
N ASN A 20 15.19 11.30 -17.72
CA ASN A 20 14.77 12.71 -17.74
C ASN A 20 13.75 13.00 -16.65
N ILE A 21 12.70 12.17 -16.49
CA ILE A 21 11.70 12.33 -15.43
C ILE A 21 12.36 12.25 -14.04
N TYR A 22 13.24 11.27 -13.82
CA TYR A 22 13.98 11.14 -12.56
C TYR A 22 14.82 12.39 -12.26
N SER A 23 15.56 12.89 -13.26
CA SER A 23 16.39 14.09 -13.10
C SER A 23 15.55 15.34 -12.82
N SER A 24 14.41 15.47 -13.49
CA SER A 24 13.47 16.57 -13.27
C SER A 24 12.77 16.50 -11.90
N LEU A 25 12.34 15.31 -11.45
CA LEU A 25 11.76 15.10 -10.11
C LEU A 25 12.79 15.31 -9.00
N LEU A 26 14.06 14.96 -9.24
CA LEU A 26 15.14 15.21 -8.29
C LEU A 26 15.42 16.71 -8.15
N SER A 27 15.50 17.43 -9.28
CA SER A 27 15.72 18.87 -9.31
C SER A 27 14.57 19.69 -8.71
N SER A 28 13.32 19.25 -8.92
CA SER A 28 12.13 19.92 -8.37
C SER A 28 11.86 19.60 -6.90
N GLY A 29 12.58 18.65 -6.31
CA GLY A 29 12.30 18.12 -4.97
C GLY A 29 11.06 17.21 -4.92
N GLY A 30 10.48 16.84 -6.07
CA GLY A 30 9.31 15.98 -6.16
C GLY A 30 9.53 14.62 -5.50
N ILE A 31 10.72 14.03 -5.64
CA ILE A 31 11.06 12.75 -4.98
C ILE A 31 10.95 12.87 -3.46
N ARG A 32 11.56 13.92 -2.88
CA ARG A 32 11.54 14.16 -1.44
C ARG A 32 10.12 14.40 -0.91
N ASN A 33 9.29 15.09 -1.69
CA ASN A 33 7.89 15.33 -1.34
C ASN A 33 7.07 14.03 -1.35
N ILE A 34 7.27 13.18 -2.35
CA ILE A 34 6.64 11.85 -2.43
C ILE A 34 7.07 11.00 -1.23
N GLU A 35 8.37 10.91 -0.96
CA GLU A 35 8.93 10.15 0.16
C GLU A 35 8.38 10.63 1.51
N THR A 36 8.36 11.95 1.74
CA THR A 36 7.86 12.54 2.98
C THR A 36 6.38 12.21 3.19
N THR A 37 5.57 12.39 2.14
CA THR A 37 4.12 12.14 2.19
C THR A 37 3.84 10.65 2.43
N LEU A 38 4.53 9.76 1.70
CA LEU A 38 4.34 8.32 1.83
C LEU A 38 4.81 7.80 3.20
N THR A 39 5.92 8.33 3.71
CA THR A 39 6.41 8.03 5.07
C THR A 39 5.39 8.47 6.13
N GLN A 40 4.84 9.68 6.00
CA GLN A 40 3.82 10.17 6.92
C GLN A 40 2.56 9.29 6.87
N LEU A 41 2.09 8.92 5.69
CA LEU A 41 0.93 8.03 5.52
C LEU A 41 1.16 6.65 6.14
N LEU A 42 2.34 6.06 5.96
CA LEU A 42 2.70 4.77 6.58
C LEU A 42 2.81 4.85 8.11
N GLN A 43 3.19 6.02 8.64
CA GLN A 43 3.24 6.26 10.08
C GLN A 43 1.84 6.45 10.68
N THR A 44 1.02 7.30 10.08
CA THR A 44 -0.31 7.64 10.61
C THR A 44 -1.27 6.46 10.58
N THR A 45 -1.09 5.56 9.62
CA THR A 45 -1.89 4.33 9.51
C THR A 45 -1.43 3.21 10.43
N GLY A 46 -0.32 3.38 11.14
CA GLY A 46 0.23 2.36 12.02
C GLY A 46 0.95 1.21 11.28
N PHE A 47 1.03 1.23 9.94
CA PHE A 47 1.69 0.17 9.18
C PHE A 47 3.16 -0.03 9.59
N GLN A 48 3.90 1.06 9.83
CA GLN A 48 5.28 0.95 10.33
C GLN A 48 5.38 0.28 11.70
N ALA A 49 4.38 0.47 12.56
CA ALA A 49 4.34 -0.16 13.88
C ALA A 49 4.04 -1.67 13.75
N SER A 50 3.07 -2.05 12.92
CA SER A 50 2.75 -3.44 12.62
C SER A 50 3.93 -4.18 11.99
N LEU A 51 4.62 -3.55 11.02
CA LEU A 51 5.83 -4.11 10.40
C LEU A 51 6.95 -4.33 11.42
N ARG A 52 7.19 -3.36 12.31
CA ARG A 52 8.17 -3.50 13.38
C ARG A 52 7.81 -4.62 14.35
N ALA A 53 6.53 -4.75 14.71
CA ALA A 53 6.05 -5.83 15.58
C ALA A 53 6.29 -7.20 14.93
N TYR A 54 5.94 -7.36 13.66
CA TYR A 54 6.18 -8.60 12.90
C TYR A 54 7.66 -8.95 12.80
N ILE A 55 8.52 -7.99 12.42
CA ILE A 55 9.98 -8.24 12.35
C ILE A 55 10.52 -8.63 13.74
N THR A 56 10.05 -7.99 14.80
CA THR A 56 10.44 -8.34 16.17
C THR A 56 10.01 -9.77 16.52
N ASP A 57 8.82 -10.19 16.07
CA ASP A 57 8.33 -11.55 16.27
C ASP A 57 9.13 -12.58 15.47
N LEU A 58 9.52 -12.28 14.23
CA LEU A 58 10.39 -13.14 13.42
C LEU A 58 11.73 -13.44 14.13
N PHE A 59 12.30 -12.44 14.80
CA PHE A 59 13.53 -12.63 15.57
C PHE A 59 13.29 -13.33 16.91
N ARG A 60 12.13 -13.13 17.56
CA ARG A 60 11.80 -13.82 18.82
C ARG A 60 11.49 -15.29 18.64
N THR A 61 10.78 -15.63 17.58
CA THR A 61 10.44 -17.00 17.20
C THR A 61 11.61 -17.75 16.58
N GLY A 62 12.66 -17.03 16.18
CA GLY A 62 13.83 -17.59 15.51
C GLY A 62 13.61 -17.93 14.03
N GLN A 63 12.48 -17.50 13.45
CA GLN A 63 12.19 -17.67 12.02
C GLN A 63 13.15 -16.87 11.13
N ALA A 64 13.64 -15.74 11.62
CA ALA A 64 14.74 -15.01 11.01
C ALA A 64 15.92 -14.92 11.97
N THR A 65 17.11 -15.24 11.49
CA THR A 65 18.37 -15.10 12.25
C THR A 65 19.24 -13.97 11.73
N THR A 66 18.96 -13.50 10.51
CA THR A 66 19.68 -12.40 9.87
C THR A 66 18.72 -11.31 9.39
N ALA A 67 19.26 -10.09 9.19
CA ALA A 67 18.48 -8.96 8.68
C ALA A 67 17.92 -9.23 7.27
N ASN A 68 18.67 -9.94 6.43
CA ASN A 68 18.25 -10.27 5.07
C ASN A 68 17.10 -11.29 5.06
N GLU A 69 17.14 -12.28 5.96
CA GLU A 69 16.05 -13.25 6.14
C GLU A 69 14.77 -12.57 6.64
N ALA A 70 14.88 -11.69 7.65
CA ALA A 70 13.74 -10.93 8.15
C ALA A 70 13.13 -10.04 7.08
N TYR A 71 13.96 -9.40 6.23
CA TYR A 71 13.50 -8.62 5.09
C TYR A 71 12.75 -9.48 4.08
N ALA A 72 13.30 -10.64 3.70
CA ALA A 72 12.66 -11.53 2.73
C ALA A 72 11.28 -12.02 3.24
N LEU A 73 11.21 -12.48 4.50
CA LEU A 73 9.98 -12.96 5.11
C LEU A 73 8.94 -11.85 5.31
N ALA A 74 9.36 -10.65 5.69
CA ALA A 74 8.46 -9.50 5.80
C ALA A 74 7.92 -9.07 4.43
N MET A 75 8.76 -9.06 3.40
CA MET A 75 8.35 -8.67 2.05
C MET A 75 7.42 -9.72 1.42
N GLU A 76 7.67 -11.01 1.67
CA GLU A 76 6.79 -12.10 1.28
C GLU A 76 5.41 -11.96 1.94
N ARG A 77 5.37 -11.74 3.26
CA ARG A 77 4.12 -11.53 4.01
C ARG A 77 3.33 -10.32 3.51
N VAL A 78 4.01 -9.20 3.25
CA VAL A 78 3.37 -8.00 2.65
C VAL A 78 2.79 -8.32 1.28
N ARG A 79 3.50 -9.11 0.46
CA ARG A 79 3.04 -9.49 -0.88
C ARG A 79 1.81 -10.40 -0.82
N GLU A 80 1.79 -11.38 0.08
CA GLU A 80 0.62 -12.25 0.31
C GLU A 80 -0.62 -11.43 0.66
N CYS A 81 -0.50 -10.50 1.62
CA CYS A 81 -1.60 -9.64 2.03
C CYS A 81 -2.13 -8.74 0.90
N VAL A 82 -1.31 -8.44 -0.12
CA VAL A 82 -1.72 -7.68 -1.31
C VAL A 82 -2.42 -8.55 -2.35
N VAL A 83 -2.03 -9.83 -2.47
CA VAL A 83 -2.60 -10.77 -3.45
C VAL A 83 -3.98 -11.28 -2.98
N GLU A 84 -4.16 -11.52 -1.69
CA GLU A 84 -5.45 -11.94 -1.11
C GLU A 84 -6.59 -10.93 -1.40
N GLU A 85 -6.30 -9.64 -1.58
CA GLU A 85 -7.30 -8.64 -1.99
C GLU A 85 -7.83 -8.80 -3.43
N GLY A 86 -7.14 -9.56 -4.28
CA GLY A 86 -7.49 -9.76 -5.69
C GLY A 86 -8.61 -10.77 -5.91
N GLU A 87 -8.76 -11.74 -5.00
CA GLU A 87 -9.70 -12.87 -5.16
C GLU A 87 -11.07 -12.64 -4.48
N ASP A 88 -11.18 -11.68 -3.56
CA ASP A 88 -12.43 -11.41 -2.81
C ASP A 88 -13.37 -10.36 -3.42
N LYS A 89 -13.08 -9.84 -4.63
CA LYS A 89 -13.94 -8.81 -5.25
C LYS A 89 -15.17 -9.32 -5.99
N GLU A 90 -15.45 -10.62 -6.01
CA GLU A 90 -16.64 -11.16 -6.70
C GLU A 90 -17.87 -11.38 -5.77
N LYS A 91 -17.74 -11.36 -4.45
CA LYS A 91 -18.86 -11.75 -3.55
C LYS A 91 -19.61 -10.62 -2.83
N GLU A 92 -19.19 -9.37 -2.92
CA GLU A 92 -19.82 -8.27 -2.15
C GLU A 92 -20.66 -7.27 -2.94
N ARG A 93 -21.17 -7.64 -4.13
CA ARG A 93 -22.09 -6.77 -4.92
C ARG A 93 -23.54 -7.24 -4.99
N LYS A 94 -23.95 -8.23 -4.17
CA LYS A 94 -25.31 -8.77 -4.20
C LYS A 94 -25.99 -8.85 -2.83
N LYS A 95 -26.05 -7.73 -2.10
CA LYS A 95 -27.03 -7.55 -1.01
C LYS A 95 -27.44 -6.09 -0.86
N LYS A 96 -28.23 -5.61 -1.84
CA LYS A 96 -29.06 -4.40 -1.70
C LYS A 96 -30.50 -4.78 -2.00
N LYS A 97 -31.38 -4.45 -1.03
CA LYS A 97 -32.84 -4.68 -0.91
C LYS A 97 -33.27 -6.02 -0.30
N VAL A 98 -33.84 -5.97 0.91
CA VAL A 98 -35.28 -6.17 1.21
C VAL A 98 -35.56 -5.66 2.64
N ASN A 99 -36.73 -5.01 2.80
CA ASN A 99 -37.30 -4.41 4.01
C ASN A 99 -37.66 -5.43 5.12
N GLY A 100 -37.67 -4.96 6.39
CA GLY A 100 -38.73 -5.29 7.34
C GLY A 100 -38.37 -6.12 8.58
N GLY A 101 -38.44 -5.47 9.75
CA GLY A 101 -38.85 -5.95 11.10
C GLY A 101 -38.55 -7.38 11.57
N VAL A 102 -37.90 -7.54 12.73
CA VAL A 102 -38.49 -8.01 14.01
C VAL A 102 -37.40 -8.10 15.11
N ASN A 103 -37.84 -8.19 16.36
CA ASN A 103 -37.18 -7.93 17.65
C ASN A 103 -36.53 -9.19 18.30
N GLY A 104 -35.64 -8.98 19.30
CA GLY A 104 -35.10 -9.97 20.27
C GLY A 104 -33.67 -10.44 19.96
N GLY A 105 -32.68 -10.52 20.85
CA GLY A 105 -32.60 -10.62 22.31
C GLY A 105 -31.61 -11.76 22.64
N GLY A 106 -30.67 -11.56 23.59
CA GLY A 106 -29.70 -12.57 24.08
C GLY A 106 -28.24 -12.25 23.72
N GLU A 107 -27.40 -11.79 24.67
CA GLU A 107 -26.50 -12.63 25.52
C GLU A 107 -25.18 -12.95 24.77
N ASP A 108 -24.12 -12.21 25.09
CA ASP A 108 -23.02 -12.65 25.96
C ASP A 108 -22.24 -13.84 25.35
N GLU A 109 -21.02 -13.58 24.88
CA GLU A 109 -19.86 -14.40 25.24
C GLU A 109 -18.57 -13.76 24.70
N GLY A 110 -17.58 -13.68 25.60
CA GLY A 110 -16.35 -12.93 25.43
C GLY A 110 -15.46 -13.40 24.30
N SER A 111 -14.86 -12.42 23.61
CA SER A 111 -13.70 -12.67 22.73
C SER A 111 -12.50 -12.98 23.62
N GLY A 112 -12.37 -14.26 23.96
CA GLY A 112 -11.26 -14.83 24.71
C GLY A 112 -9.94 -14.66 23.96
N SER A 113 -8.94 -14.26 24.75
CA SER A 113 -7.52 -14.34 24.45
C SER A 113 -7.14 -15.78 24.10
N GLY A 114 -6.64 -16.00 22.88
CA GLY A 114 -6.14 -17.29 22.40
C GLY A 114 -4.77 -17.12 21.75
N SER A 115 -3.74 -17.50 22.50
CA SER A 115 -2.34 -17.61 22.06
C SER A 115 -2.22 -18.62 20.90
N GLY A 116 -1.88 -18.14 19.71
CA GLY A 116 -1.51 -18.97 18.56
C GLY A 116 -1.18 -18.13 17.35
N SER A 117 0.09 -17.75 17.20
CA SER A 117 0.66 -17.03 16.05
C SER A 117 -0.29 -15.97 15.47
N GLU A 118 -0.44 -14.83 16.16
CA GLU A 118 -1.16 -13.69 15.60
C GLU A 118 -0.59 -13.41 14.21
N VAL A 119 -1.38 -13.74 13.19
CA VAL A 119 -1.06 -13.43 11.81
C VAL A 119 -1.11 -11.91 11.73
N VAL A 120 0.02 -11.25 11.96
CA VAL A 120 0.12 -9.80 11.85
C VAL A 120 -0.26 -9.46 10.42
N GLU A 121 -1.42 -8.83 10.27
CA GLU A 121 -1.92 -8.39 8.97
C GLU A 121 -1.04 -7.22 8.51
N LEU A 122 0.00 -7.52 7.75
CA LEU A 122 0.87 -6.53 7.10
C LEU A 122 0.27 -6.03 5.80
N ARG A 123 -1.03 -5.72 5.83
CA ARG A 123 -1.76 -5.19 4.70
C ARG A 123 -1.47 -3.71 4.56
N LEU A 124 -1.15 -3.29 3.34
CA LEU A 124 -1.03 -1.88 3.02
C LEU A 124 -2.43 -1.24 2.98
N PRO A 125 -2.75 -0.26 3.83
CA PRO A 125 -4.05 0.38 3.81
C PRO A 125 -4.32 1.06 2.47
N ARG A 126 -5.54 0.88 1.94
CA ARG A 126 -5.94 1.42 0.63
C ARG A 126 -5.84 2.93 0.54
N GLU A 127 -6.04 3.60 1.68
CA GLU A 127 -5.87 5.05 1.81
C GLU A 127 -4.45 5.49 1.43
N ILE A 128 -3.42 4.72 1.80
CA ILE A 128 -2.02 5.02 1.43
C ILE A 128 -1.82 4.87 -0.06
N VAL A 129 -2.40 3.83 -0.68
CA VAL A 129 -2.28 3.61 -2.12
C VAL A 129 -2.94 4.75 -2.89
N VAL A 130 -4.15 5.16 -2.46
CA VAL A 130 -4.88 6.24 -3.11
C VAL A 130 -4.18 7.59 -2.92
N GLU A 131 -3.83 7.97 -1.68
CA GLU A 131 -3.20 9.25 -1.39
C GLU A 131 -1.74 9.31 -1.90
N GLY A 132 -1.01 8.20 -1.82
CA GLY A 132 0.32 8.05 -2.41
C GLY A 132 0.28 8.23 -3.93
N THR A 133 -0.68 7.59 -4.61
CA THR A 133 -0.84 7.75 -6.06
C THR A 133 -1.23 9.19 -6.43
N LYS A 134 -2.09 9.85 -5.65
CA LYS A 134 -2.40 11.28 -5.84
C LYS A 134 -1.17 12.17 -5.66
N CYS A 135 -0.35 11.89 -4.66
CA CYS A 135 0.89 12.62 -4.42
C CYS A 135 1.86 12.46 -5.59
N VAL A 136 2.12 11.23 -6.02
CA VAL A 136 2.97 10.93 -7.19
C VAL A 136 2.45 11.65 -8.43
N ARG A 137 1.15 11.58 -8.69
CA ARG A 137 0.53 12.27 -9.82
C ARG A 137 0.75 13.79 -9.76
N ARG A 138 0.52 14.41 -8.60
CA ARG A 138 0.71 15.86 -8.42
C ARG A 138 2.16 16.29 -8.66
N GLU A 139 3.14 15.50 -8.24
CA GLU A 139 4.55 15.82 -8.48
C GLU A 139 4.96 15.56 -9.94
N LEU A 140 4.40 14.53 -10.59
CA LEU A 140 4.60 14.27 -12.01
C LEU A 140 4.01 15.37 -12.89
N GLU A 141 2.83 15.90 -12.56
CA GLU A 141 2.18 17.02 -13.27
C GLU A 141 3.05 18.29 -13.29
N LYS A 142 3.99 18.46 -12.36
CA LYS A 142 4.91 19.61 -12.34
C LYS A 142 6.07 19.48 -13.33
N VAL A 143 6.42 18.25 -13.71
CA VAL A 143 7.62 17.95 -14.49
C VAL A 143 7.30 17.34 -15.86
N VAL A 144 6.06 16.91 -16.05
CA VAL A 144 5.56 16.26 -17.26
C VAL A 144 4.38 17.05 -17.82
N GLN A 145 4.38 17.26 -19.13
CA GLN A 145 3.25 17.76 -19.89
C GLN A 145 2.79 16.64 -20.83
N ILE A 146 1.51 16.25 -20.79
CA ILE A 146 0.98 15.23 -21.70
C ILE A 146 0.28 15.99 -22.82
N ASP A 147 0.85 15.93 -24.02
CA ASP A 147 0.22 16.50 -25.20
C ASP A 147 -0.67 15.40 -25.80
N VAL A 148 -1.98 15.60 -25.72
CA VAL A 148 -2.97 14.72 -26.35
C VAL A 148 -3.23 15.30 -27.74
N GLU A 149 -2.69 14.65 -28.78
CA GLU A 149 -3.17 14.83 -30.17
C GLU A 149 -4.52 14.12 -30.36
#